data_AF-A0A949FR57-F1
#
_entry.id   AF-A0A949FR57-F1
#
_cell.length_a   1.000
_cell.length_b   1.000
_cell.length_c   1.000
_cell.angle_alpha   90.00
_cell.angle_beta   90.00
_cell.angle_gamma   90.00
#
_symmetry.space_group_name_H-M   'P 1'
#
loop_
_entity.id
_entity.type
_entity.pdbx_description
1 polymer ?
#
loop_
_entity_poly.entity_id
_entity_poly.type
_entity_poly.pdbx_seq_one_letter_code
_entity_poly.pdbx_strand_id
1 'polypeptide(L)'
;NLKKALEVDVLDPDALKSILDKLRSLTSTQEMWDTIVTSERAFGLPVFDAPSKVQDTNLTALKVFGVSSFDKLHYLQLMEQANRFDFSSLDRVFESAEELEQRLNLNLQNAGLLGIRQHILTSQLMPALSACVSALVRDKMMIEKCNLAIQLRIYDKIHGHFPRSLDELEAEWPSKAGRSSLGGKQLGYRVEESGAKLWGVIGYLYGRASIIPAEPPSMEAVDPNQRESIRDAVFDLRK
;
A
#
# COMPACT_ATOMS: atom_id res chain seq x y z
N ASN A 1 -3.99 -13.23 -13.60
CA ASN A 1 -3.12 -13.59 -12.45
C ASN A 1 -1.67 -13.57 -12.92
N LEU A 2 -1.04 -12.37 -12.97
CA LEU A 2 0.28 -12.15 -13.58
C LEU A 2 1.40 -12.85 -12.81
N LYS A 3 1.39 -12.79 -11.48
CA LYS A 3 2.36 -13.48 -10.63
C LYS A 3 2.50 -14.95 -11.02
N LYS A 4 1.40 -15.70 -11.06
CA LYS A 4 1.43 -17.12 -11.41
C LYS A 4 2.02 -17.35 -12.80
N ALA A 5 1.71 -16.49 -13.78
CA ALA A 5 2.27 -16.59 -15.12
C ALA A 5 3.80 -16.36 -15.14
N LEU A 6 4.31 -15.46 -14.28
CA LEU A 6 5.74 -15.24 -14.09
C LEU A 6 6.41 -16.39 -13.33
N GLU A 7 5.74 -17.02 -12.37
CA GLU A 7 6.27 -18.17 -11.61
C GLU A 7 6.46 -19.42 -12.49
N VAL A 8 5.54 -19.68 -13.42
CA VAL A 8 5.56 -20.88 -14.28
C VAL A 8 6.13 -20.65 -15.69
N ASP A 9 6.67 -19.46 -15.97
CA ASP A 9 7.29 -19.09 -17.24
C ASP A 9 6.46 -19.31 -18.52
N VAL A 10 5.19 -18.94 -18.51
CA VAL A 10 4.29 -19.17 -19.68
C VAL A 10 4.28 -18.02 -20.68
N LEU A 11 5.06 -16.96 -20.45
CA LEU A 11 5.06 -15.74 -21.26
C LEU A 11 6.31 -15.68 -22.15
N ASP A 12 6.11 -15.34 -23.42
CA ASP A 12 7.21 -15.08 -24.34
C ASP A 12 7.88 -13.70 -24.07
N PRO A 13 9.09 -13.46 -24.60
CA PRO A 13 9.81 -12.20 -24.37
C PRO A 13 9.06 -10.94 -24.80
N ASP A 14 8.27 -10.99 -25.87
CA ASP A 14 7.58 -9.81 -26.41
C ASP A 14 6.36 -9.46 -25.56
N ALA A 15 5.62 -10.46 -25.10
CA ALA A 15 4.56 -10.32 -24.12
C ALA A 15 5.11 -9.75 -22.80
N LEU A 16 6.25 -10.25 -22.33
CA LEU A 16 6.92 -9.75 -21.12
C LEU A 16 7.28 -8.26 -21.24
N LYS A 17 7.88 -7.84 -22.37
CA LYS A 17 8.18 -6.42 -22.63
C LYS A 17 6.92 -5.56 -22.68
N SER A 18 5.88 -6.01 -23.38
CA SER A 18 4.60 -5.28 -23.44
C SER A 18 3.95 -5.09 -22.06
N ILE A 19 4.01 -6.12 -21.21
CA ILE A 19 3.50 -6.04 -19.83
C ILE A 19 4.36 -5.10 -19.00
N LEU A 20 5.69 -5.15 -19.13
CA LEU A 20 6.61 -4.26 -18.42
C LEU A 20 6.31 -2.78 -18.71
N ASP A 21 6.09 -2.43 -19.98
CA ASP A 21 5.75 -1.07 -20.38
C ASP A 21 4.42 -0.60 -19.78
N LYS A 22 3.41 -1.47 -19.76
CA LYS A 22 2.12 -1.19 -19.10
C LYS A 22 2.29 -0.99 -17.60
N LEU A 23 3.01 -1.88 -16.91
CA LEU A 23 3.22 -1.76 -15.46
C LEU A 23 3.97 -0.48 -15.08
N ARG A 24 4.94 -0.05 -15.90
CA ARG A 24 5.66 1.22 -15.71
C ARG A 24 4.74 2.43 -15.83
N SER A 25 3.69 2.36 -16.66
CA SER A 25 2.70 3.44 -16.79
C SER A 25 1.74 3.57 -15.60
N LEU A 26 1.58 2.54 -14.78
CA LEU A 26 0.65 2.51 -13.64
C LEU A 26 1.21 3.12 -12.34
N THR A 27 2.28 3.92 -12.40
CA THR A 27 3.17 4.13 -11.25
C THR A 27 2.89 5.35 -10.37
N SER A 28 1.88 6.18 -10.68
CA SER A 28 1.59 7.37 -9.86
C SER A 28 0.82 7.01 -8.58
N THR A 29 1.58 6.71 -7.52
CA THR A 29 1.02 6.40 -6.19
C THR A 29 0.23 7.59 -5.62
N GLN A 30 0.65 8.81 -5.94
CA GLN A 30 -0.03 10.04 -5.53
C GLN A 30 -1.40 10.18 -6.19
N GLU A 31 -1.53 9.94 -7.51
CA GLU A 31 -2.83 10.02 -8.19
C GLU A 31 -3.85 8.99 -7.64
N MET A 32 -3.38 7.79 -7.30
CA MET A 32 -4.21 6.79 -6.64
C MET A 32 -4.68 7.26 -5.26
N TRP A 33 -3.80 7.87 -4.48
CA TRP A 33 -4.16 8.44 -3.18
C TRP A 33 -5.14 9.60 -3.30
N ASP A 34 -4.90 10.53 -4.22
CA ASP A 34 -5.78 11.68 -4.45
C ASP A 34 -7.20 11.20 -4.84
N THR A 35 -7.28 10.10 -5.60
CA THR A 35 -8.55 9.45 -5.95
C THR A 35 -9.24 8.85 -4.72
N ILE A 36 -8.50 8.18 -3.83
CA ILE A 36 -9.03 7.64 -2.57
C ILE A 36 -9.58 8.78 -1.72
N VAL A 37 -8.78 9.81 -1.43
CA VAL A 37 -9.19 10.94 -0.59
C VAL A 37 -10.38 11.68 -1.19
N THR A 38 -10.40 11.88 -2.51
CA THR A 38 -11.54 12.51 -3.20
C THR A 38 -12.80 11.68 -3.09
N SER A 39 -12.69 10.36 -3.25
CA SER A 39 -13.82 9.43 -3.13
C SER A 39 -14.38 9.40 -1.70
N GLU A 40 -13.51 9.35 -0.70
CA GLU A 40 -13.89 9.42 0.71
C GLU A 40 -14.59 10.75 1.04
N ARG A 41 -14.06 11.88 0.53
CA ARG A 41 -14.73 13.19 0.66
C ARG A 41 -16.10 13.20 0.00
N ALA A 42 -16.21 12.66 -1.21
CA ALA A 42 -17.48 12.60 -1.94
C ALA A 42 -18.52 11.72 -1.22
N PHE A 43 -18.06 10.67 -0.53
CA PHE A 43 -18.91 9.83 0.32
C PHE A 43 -19.32 10.52 1.62
N GLY A 44 -18.36 11.13 2.33
CA GLY A 44 -18.59 11.73 3.65
C GLY A 44 -19.36 13.05 3.62
N LEU A 45 -19.12 13.92 2.62
CA LEU A 45 -19.72 15.25 2.59
C LEU A 45 -21.25 15.28 2.61
N PRO A 46 -21.97 14.44 1.82
CA PRO A 46 -23.43 14.37 1.87
C PRO A 46 -23.98 14.02 3.26
N VAL A 47 -23.22 13.30 4.08
CA VAL A 47 -23.63 12.92 5.44
C VAL A 47 -23.73 14.14 6.36
N PHE A 48 -22.84 15.12 6.22
CA PHE A 48 -22.90 16.35 7.01
C PHE A 48 -24.11 17.23 6.66
N ASP A 49 -24.57 17.17 5.41
CA ASP A 49 -25.73 17.95 4.93
C ASP A 49 -27.06 17.26 5.25
N ALA A 50 -27.07 15.94 5.43
CA ALA A 50 -28.25 15.15 5.76
C ALA A 50 -27.96 14.03 6.79
N PRO A 51 -27.56 14.38 8.03
CA PRO A 51 -27.10 13.41 9.04
C PRO A 51 -28.18 12.41 9.46
N SER A 52 -29.46 12.79 9.36
CA SER A 52 -30.60 11.92 9.65
C SER A 52 -30.76 10.72 8.70
N LYS A 53 -30.04 10.72 7.57
CA LYS A 53 -30.02 9.60 6.62
C LYS A 53 -29.03 8.50 6.98
N VAL A 54 -28.13 8.75 7.94
CA VAL A 54 -27.21 7.72 8.44
C VAL A 54 -28.01 6.80 9.36
N GLN A 55 -28.34 5.61 8.87
CA GLN A 55 -29.00 4.56 9.64
C GLN A 55 -27.99 3.88 10.55
N ASP A 56 -27.49 4.58 11.56
CA ASP A 56 -26.66 3.96 12.59
C ASP A 56 -27.29 4.18 13.98
N THR A 57 -27.56 3.07 14.65
CA THR A 57 -28.20 3.02 15.97
C THR A 57 -27.35 3.63 17.08
N ASN A 58 -26.05 3.81 16.84
CA ASN A 58 -25.12 4.43 17.81
C ASN A 58 -25.09 5.97 17.76
N LEU A 59 -25.92 6.61 16.93
CA LEU A 59 -25.98 8.06 16.74
C LEU A 59 -26.87 8.79 17.75
N THR A 60 -27.01 8.26 18.97
CA THR A 60 -27.80 8.88 20.04
C THR A 60 -27.32 10.31 20.31
N ALA A 61 -26.00 10.54 20.24
CA ALA A 61 -25.42 11.87 20.41
C ALA A 61 -25.80 12.85 19.29
N LEU A 62 -25.90 12.39 18.04
CA LEU A 62 -26.34 13.22 16.90
C LEU A 62 -27.82 13.61 17.00
N LYS A 63 -28.67 12.71 17.49
CA LYS A 63 -30.09 12.98 17.74
C LYS A 63 -30.31 14.01 18.86
N VAL A 64 -29.41 14.05 19.85
CA VAL A 64 -29.51 14.96 21.01
C VAL A 64 -28.86 16.32 20.73
N PHE A 65 -27.74 16.36 20.00
CA PHE A 65 -26.90 17.56 19.91
C PHE A 65 -26.83 18.22 18.53
N GLY A 66 -27.31 17.55 17.48
CA GLY A 66 -27.22 18.00 16.09
C GLY A 66 -25.78 18.04 15.55
N VAL A 67 -25.64 18.30 14.25
CA VAL A 67 -24.33 18.45 13.58
C VAL A 67 -23.89 19.91 13.66
N SER A 68 -22.65 20.14 14.07
CA SER A 68 -22.04 21.46 14.04
C SER A 68 -21.42 21.72 12.66
N SER A 69 -21.55 22.95 12.13
CA SER A 69 -20.79 23.37 10.94
C SER A 69 -19.27 23.26 11.14
N PHE A 70 -18.81 23.32 12.39
CA PHE A 70 -17.41 23.09 12.75
C PHE A 70 -16.97 21.63 12.52
N ASP A 71 -17.90 20.66 12.60
CA ASP A 71 -17.61 19.24 12.36
C ASP A 71 -17.26 19.00 10.89
N LYS A 72 -18.11 19.51 9.97
CA LYS A 72 -17.86 19.45 8.52
C LYS A 72 -16.55 20.13 8.14
N LEU A 73 -16.27 21.29 8.74
CA LEU A 73 -15.02 22.01 8.50
C LEU A 73 -13.81 21.21 9.00
N HIS A 74 -13.91 20.61 10.18
CA HIS A 74 -12.84 19.80 10.74
C HIS A 74 -12.54 18.57 9.87
N TYR A 75 -13.58 17.84 9.45
CA TYR A 75 -13.45 16.74 8.48
C TYR A 75 -12.74 17.18 7.20
N LEU A 76 -13.17 18.30 6.59
CA LEU A 76 -12.52 18.84 5.39
C LEU A 76 -11.05 19.20 5.62
N GLN A 77 -10.71 19.76 6.78
CA GLN A 77 -9.33 20.08 7.14
C GLN A 77 -8.46 18.81 7.31
N LEU A 78 -9.01 17.72 7.85
CA LEU A 78 -8.29 16.45 7.96
C LEU A 78 -8.06 15.83 6.58
N MET A 79 -9.08 15.82 5.72
CA MET A 79 -8.92 15.30 4.34
C MET A 79 -7.98 16.17 3.50
N GLU A 80 -7.96 17.49 3.72
CA GLU A 80 -7.00 18.39 3.09
C GLU A 80 -5.57 18.15 3.58
N GLN A 81 -5.38 17.84 4.87
CA GLN A 81 -4.07 17.41 5.38
C GLN A 81 -3.64 16.08 4.75
N ALA A 82 -4.57 15.13 4.59
CA ALA A 82 -4.32 13.84 3.94
C ALA A 82 -3.88 14.02 2.47
N ASN A 83 -4.48 14.96 1.72
CA ASN A 83 -4.07 15.30 0.35
C ASN A 83 -2.65 15.89 0.25
N ARG A 84 -2.07 16.36 1.35
CA ARG A 84 -0.75 17.02 1.37
C ARG A 84 0.36 16.10 1.87
N PHE A 85 0.10 14.80 1.97
CA PHE A 85 1.13 13.84 2.34
C PHE A 85 2.30 13.87 1.36
N ASP A 86 3.50 13.72 1.89
CA ASP A 86 4.75 13.70 1.11
C ASP A 86 4.98 12.32 0.50
N PHE A 87 4.66 12.17 -0.79
CA PHE A 87 4.87 10.93 -1.55
C PHE A 87 6.31 10.70 -2.02
N SER A 88 7.29 11.49 -1.54
CA SER A 88 8.71 11.25 -1.84
C SER A 88 9.22 9.91 -1.30
N SER A 89 8.60 9.39 -0.23
CA SER A 89 8.85 8.05 0.33
C SER A 89 7.56 7.49 0.91
N LEU A 90 7.24 6.23 0.61
CA LEU A 90 6.03 5.59 1.13
C LEU A 90 6.04 5.39 2.66
N ASP A 91 7.23 5.31 3.28
CA ASP A 91 7.35 5.24 4.73
C ASP A 91 6.83 6.53 5.38
N ARG A 92 7.14 7.69 4.80
CA ARG A 92 6.68 8.99 5.30
C ARG A 92 5.18 9.17 5.15
N VAL A 93 4.60 8.67 4.06
CA VAL A 93 3.14 8.71 3.85
C VAL A 93 2.44 7.89 4.94
N PHE A 94 2.98 6.72 5.25
CA PHE A 94 2.44 5.86 6.30
C PHE A 94 2.54 6.52 7.69
N GLU A 95 3.71 7.05 8.05
CA GLU A 95 3.92 7.81 9.29
C GLU A 95 2.95 9.00 9.38
N SER A 96 2.79 9.76 8.30
CA SER A 96 1.87 10.91 8.24
C SER A 96 0.40 10.51 8.46
N ALA A 97 0.00 9.35 7.94
CA ALA A 97 -1.34 8.81 8.14
C ALA A 97 -1.58 8.39 9.59
N GLU A 98 -0.65 7.64 10.19
CA GLU A 98 -0.74 7.25 11.60
C GLU A 98 -0.75 8.46 12.53
N GLU A 99 0.13 9.45 12.29
CA GLU A 99 0.17 10.68 13.08
C GLU A 99 -1.13 11.48 12.98
N LEU A 100 -1.77 11.53 11.81
CA LEU A 100 -3.04 12.22 11.64
C LEU A 100 -4.18 11.51 12.39
N GLU A 101 -4.26 10.19 12.31
CA GLU A 101 -5.24 9.38 13.06
C GLU A 101 -5.03 9.45 14.57
N GLN A 102 -3.78 9.35 15.03
CA GLN A 102 -3.45 9.46 16.44
C GLN A 102 -3.80 10.84 16.99
N ARG A 103 -3.52 11.92 16.25
CA ARG A 103 -3.93 13.27 16.62
C ARG A 103 -5.45 13.41 16.73
N LEU A 104 -6.21 12.85 15.79
CA LEU A 104 -7.66 12.82 15.88
C LEU A 104 -8.14 12.09 17.14
N ASN A 105 -7.62 10.89 17.39
CA ASN A 105 -7.98 10.09 18.56
C ASN A 105 -7.63 10.81 19.88
N LEU A 106 -6.45 11.42 19.98
CA LEU A 106 -6.04 12.20 21.14
C LEU A 106 -6.93 13.43 21.34
N ASN A 107 -7.29 14.14 20.27
CA ASN A 107 -8.20 15.28 20.35
C ASN A 107 -9.58 14.85 20.86
N LEU A 108 -10.10 13.70 20.42
CA LEU A 108 -11.38 13.15 20.88
C LEU A 108 -11.33 12.68 22.33
N GLN A 109 -10.21 12.07 22.75
CA GLN A 109 -10.02 11.62 24.14
C GLN A 109 -9.87 12.78 25.12
N ASN A 110 -9.15 13.83 24.72
CA ASN A 110 -8.93 15.03 25.55
C ASN A 110 -10.08 16.04 25.46
N ALA A 111 -10.99 15.86 24.50
CA ALA A 111 -12.19 16.67 24.40
C ALA A 111 -13.16 16.33 25.54
N GLY A 112 -13.55 17.34 26.33
CA GLY A 112 -14.74 17.22 27.18
C GLY A 112 -16.01 17.03 26.34
N LEU A 113 -17.17 16.84 26.98
CA LEU A 113 -18.47 16.61 26.32
C LEU A 113 -18.78 17.59 25.18
N LEU A 114 -18.35 18.85 25.29
CA LEU A 114 -18.52 19.88 24.27
C LEU A 114 -17.61 19.70 23.05
N GLY A 115 -16.37 19.25 23.24
CA GLY A 115 -15.44 18.98 22.13
C GLY A 115 -15.81 17.70 21.39
N ILE A 116 -16.30 16.68 22.11
CA ILE A 116 -16.84 15.46 21.48
C ILE A 116 -17.99 15.84 20.55
N ARG A 117 -18.94 16.67 21.02
CA ARG A 117 -20.06 17.18 20.20
C ARG A 117 -19.61 17.84 18.89
N GLN A 118 -18.48 18.53 18.89
CA GLN A 118 -18.00 19.28 17.73
C GLN A 118 -17.42 18.37 16.63
N HIS A 119 -17.15 17.10 16.93
CA HIS A 119 -16.43 16.18 16.04
C HIS A 119 -17.06 14.79 15.91
N ILE A 120 -18.34 14.61 16.30
CA ILE A 120 -19.01 13.30 16.31
C ILE A 120 -19.01 12.68 14.90
N LEU A 121 -19.46 13.41 13.88
CA LEU A 121 -19.49 12.86 12.53
C LEU A 121 -18.09 12.68 11.96
N THR A 122 -17.18 13.63 12.19
CA THR A 122 -15.78 13.47 11.77
C THR A 122 -15.20 12.17 12.33
N SER A 123 -15.38 11.88 13.62
CA SER A 123 -14.86 10.65 14.24
C SER A 123 -15.43 9.35 13.66
N GLN A 124 -16.62 9.40 13.06
CA GLN A 124 -17.29 8.23 12.48
C GLN A 124 -17.04 8.09 10.98
N LEU A 125 -16.85 9.20 10.29
CA LEU A 125 -16.65 9.26 8.84
C LEU A 125 -15.18 9.33 8.45
N MET A 126 -14.28 9.57 9.41
CA MET A 126 -12.85 9.54 9.14
C MET A 126 -12.46 8.11 8.74
N PRO A 127 -11.92 7.91 7.52
CA PRO A 127 -11.44 6.59 7.13
C PRO A 127 -10.20 6.24 7.94
N ALA A 128 -9.92 4.93 8.04
CA ALA A 128 -8.63 4.43 8.50
C ALA A 128 -7.56 4.70 7.42
N LEU A 129 -7.09 5.95 7.34
CA LEU A 129 -5.98 6.39 6.48
C LEU A 129 -4.77 5.46 6.53
N SER A 130 -4.36 4.99 7.71
CA SER A 130 -3.22 4.07 7.85
C SER A 130 -3.47 2.75 7.12
N ALA A 131 -4.71 2.24 7.14
CA ALA A 131 -5.12 1.07 6.38
C ALA A 131 -5.20 1.34 4.87
N CYS A 132 -5.71 2.52 4.46
CA CYS A 132 -5.73 2.94 3.06
C CYS A 132 -4.31 3.04 2.48
N VAL A 133 -3.38 3.66 3.23
CA VAL A 133 -1.96 3.73 2.84
C VAL A 133 -1.35 2.33 2.80
N SER A 134 -1.65 1.46 3.77
CA SER A 134 -1.15 0.07 3.76
C SER A 134 -1.56 -0.69 2.50
N ALA A 135 -2.82 -0.54 2.06
CA ALA A 135 -3.30 -1.14 0.82
C ALA A 135 -2.57 -0.57 -0.41
N LEU A 136 -2.40 0.75 -0.47
CA LEU A 136 -1.67 1.43 -1.54
C LEU A 136 -0.21 0.96 -1.64
N VAL A 137 0.47 0.81 -0.49
CA VAL A 137 1.84 0.30 -0.43
C VAL A 137 1.89 -1.15 -0.89
N ARG A 138 0.93 -2.00 -0.48
CA ARG A 138 0.85 -3.40 -0.96
C ARG A 138 0.76 -3.47 -2.48
N ASP A 139 -0.11 -2.67 -3.08
CA ASP A 139 -0.31 -2.64 -4.54
C ASP A 139 0.94 -2.15 -5.27
N LYS A 140 1.56 -1.07 -4.77
CA LYS A 140 2.81 -0.56 -5.33
C LYS A 140 3.95 -1.59 -5.25
N MET A 141 4.10 -2.27 -4.11
CA MET A 141 5.10 -3.32 -3.94
C MET A 141 4.85 -4.51 -4.85
N MET A 142 3.59 -4.86 -5.10
CA MET A 142 3.25 -5.92 -6.04
C MET A 142 3.66 -5.56 -7.47
N ILE A 143 3.42 -4.32 -7.90
CA ILE A 143 3.85 -3.81 -9.21
C ILE A 143 5.37 -3.85 -9.33
N GLU A 144 6.09 -3.36 -8.32
CA GLU A 144 7.57 -3.37 -8.31
C GLU A 144 8.15 -4.78 -8.38
N LYS A 145 7.59 -5.72 -7.62
CA LYS A 145 7.98 -7.14 -7.71
C LYS A 145 7.68 -7.73 -9.08
N CYS A 146 6.52 -7.43 -9.67
CA CYS A 146 6.20 -7.90 -11.02
C CYS A 146 7.16 -7.32 -12.07
N ASN A 147 7.49 -6.04 -11.97
CA ASN A 147 8.48 -5.39 -12.86
C ASN A 147 9.84 -6.10 -12.77
N LEU A 148 10.33 -6.33 -11.56
CA LEU A 148 11.60 -7.02 -11.36
C LEU A 148 11.55 -8.48 -11.84
N ALA A 149 10.48 -9.21 -11.52
CA ALA A 149 10.30 -10.59 -11.98
C ALA A 149 10.27 -10.69 -13.52
N ILE A 150 9.64 -9.74 -14.20
CA ILE A 150 9.67 -9.67 -15.68
C ILE A 150 11.09 -9.45 -16.19
N GLN A 151 11.83 -8.51 -15.60
CA GLN A 151 13.23 -8.25 -15.98
C GLN A 151 14.11 -9.50 -15.79
N LEU A 152 13.97 -10.19 -14.65
CA LEU A 152 14.66 -11.45 -14.38
C LEU A 152 14.31 -12.53 -15.41
N ARG A 153 13.05 -12.64 -15.82
CA ARG A 153 12.60 -13.58 -16.87
C ARG A 153 13.16 -13.23 -18.24
N ILE A 154 13.20 -11.95 -18.60
CA ILE A 154 13.79 -11.52 -19.86
C ILE A 154 15.29 -11.85 -19.86
N TYR A 155 15.99 -11.58 -18.76
CA TYR A 155 17.41 -11.92 -18.61
C TYR A 155 17.65 -13.43 -18.78
N ASP A 156 16.89 -14.28 -18.07
CA ASP A 156 16.99 -15.74 -18.17
C ASP A 156 16.74 -16.25 -19.59
N LYS A 157 15.77 -15.67 -20.32
CA LYS A 157 15.51 -16.03 -21.72
C LYS A 157 16.60 -15.61 -22.70
N ILE A 158 17.36 -14.55 -22.38
CA ILE A 158 18.47 -14.07 -23.22
C ILE A 158 19.74 -14.86 -22.94
N HIS A 159 20.06 -15.10 -21.66
CA HIS A 159 21.35 -15.66 -21.23
C HIS A 159 21.30 -17.15 -20.87
N GLY A 160 20.11 -17.74 -20.81
CA GLY A 160 19.89 -19.14 -20.41
C GLY A 160 20.05 -19.40 -18.90
N HIS A 161 20.26 -18.34 -18.12
CA HIS A 161 20.32 -18.40 -16.67
C HIS A 161 19.83 -17.10 -16.03
N PHE A 162 19.29 -17.19 -14.83
CA PHE A 162 19.03 -16.03 -13.98
C PHE A 162 20.33 -15.29 -13.60
N PRO A 163 20.28 -13.97 -13.37
CA PRO A 163 21.46 -13.21 -12.94
C PRO A 163 21.85 -13.61 -11.52
N ARG A 164 23.13 -13.58 -11.18
CA ARG A 164 23.66 -13.96 -9.86
C ARG A 164 23.33 -12.93 -8.79
N SER A 165 23.21 -11.67 -9.20
CA SER A 165 22.82 -10.55 -8.34
C SER A 165 21.92 -9.58 -9.09
N LEU A 166 21.24 -8.70 -8.35
CA LEU A 166 20.46 -7.63 -8.97
C LEU A 166 21.35 -6.55 -9.61
N ASP A 167 22.60 -6.41 -9.17
CA ASP A 167 23.57 -5.50 -9.78
C ASP A 167 23.93 -5.91 -11.22
N GLU A 168 23.97 -7.22 -11.50
CA GLU A 168 24.16 -7.76 -12.85
C GLU A 168 22.97 -7.39 -13.75
N LEU A 169 21.76 -7.37 -13.21
CA LEU A 169 20.56 -6.92 -13.91
C LEU A 169 20.54 -5.40 -14.14
N GLU A 170 21.01 -4.60 -13.17
CA GLU A 170 21.11 -3.13 -13.29
C GLU A 170 22.06 -2.69 -14.42
N ALA A 171 23.09 -3.49 -14.73
CA ALA A 171 24.01 -3.19 -15.84
C ALA A 171 23.32 -3.23 -17.22
N GLU A 172 22.32 -4.09 -17.40
CA GLU A 172 21.55 -4.21 -18.67
C GLU A 172 20.28 -3.35 -18.68
N TRP A 173 19.67 -3.13 -17.51
CA TRP A 173 18.54 -2.22 -17.32
C TRP A 173 18.89 -1.16 -16.26
N PRO A 174 19.42 0.01 -16.66
CA PRO A 174 19.81 1.09 -15.73
C PRO A 174 18.65 1.72 -14.92
N SER A 175 17.46 1.12 -14.92
CA SER A 175 16.28 1.59 -14.20
C SER A 175 16.23 1.02 -12.78
N LYS A 176 17.04 1.52 -11.83
CA LYS A 176 16.96 1.23 -10.36
C LYS A 176 16.39 -0.17 -10.05
N ALA A 177 16.92 -1.22 -10.69
CA ALA A 177 16.21 -2.49 -10.76
C ALA A 177 16.15 -3.10 -9.36
N GLY A 178 14.93 -3.35 -8.87
CA GLY A 178 14.72 -3.91 -7.55
C GLY A 178 14.88 -2.94 -6.37
N ARG A 179 15.07 -1.63 -6.57
CA ARG A 179 14.93 -0.67 -5.46
C ARG A 179 13.46 -0.41 -5.17
N SER A 180 13.06 -0.65 -3.94
CA SER A 180 11.70 -0.41 -3.46
C SER A 180 11.44 1.09 -3.29
N SER A 181 10.23 1.53 -3.62
CA SER A 181 9.74 2.87 -3.23
C SER A 181 9.55 3.03 -1.71
N LEU A 182 9.74 1.95 -0.94
CA LEU A 182 9.66 1.93 0.52
C LEU A 182 11.07 2.06 1.12
N GLY A 183 11.46 3.28 1.47
CA GLY A 183 12.75 3.57 2.10
C GLY A 183 13.97 3.34 1.21
N GLY A 184 13.79 3.09 -0.09
CA GLY A 184 14.86 2.85 -1.05
C GLY A 184 15.57 1.50 -0.89
N LYS A 185 15.05 0.59 -0.06
CA LYS A 185 15.65 -0.73 0.19
C LYS A 185 15.50 -1.63 -1.03
N GLN A 186 16.48 -2.49 -1.27
CA GLN A 186 16.42 -3.45 -2.36
C GLN A 186 15.46 -4.61 -2.02
N LEU A 187 14.66 -5.04 -2.99
CA LEU A 187 13.89 -6.28 -2.92
C LEU A 187 14.84 -7.46 -2.74
N GLY A 188 14.41 -8.46 -1.98
CA GLY A 188 15.22 -9.64 -1.72
C GLY A 188 15.21 -10.58 -2.90
N TYR A 189 16.39 -11.06 -3.31
CA TYR A 189 16.56 -11.92 -4.47
C TYR A 189 17.59 -13.00 -4.19
N ARG A 190 17.33 -14.22 -4.66
CA ARG A 190 18.23 -15.37 -4.56
C ARG A 190 18.03 -16.34 -5.71
N VAL A 191 19.13 -16.79 -6.30
CA VAL A 191 19.12 -17.91 -7.24
C VAL A 191 19.14 -19.24 -6.47
N GLU A 192 18.32 -20.18 -6.90
CA GLU A 192 18.25 -21.56 -6.37
C GLU A 192 18.44 -22.55 -7.52
N GLU A 193 18.69 -23.83 -7.22
CA GLU A 193 18.94 -24.86 -8.25
C GLU A 193 17.77 -24.98 -9.26
N SER A 194 16.53 -24.81 -8.79
CA SER A 194 15.32 -24.90 -9.62
C SER A 194 14.86 -23.56 -10.22
N GLY A 195 15.59 -22.46 -10.03
CA GLY A 195 15.21 -21.15 -10.55
C GLY A 195 15.66 -19.98 -9.67
N ALA A 196 14.74 -19.09 -9.33
CA ALA A 196 15.05 -17.96 -8.46
C ALA A 196 13.86 -17.58 -7.56
N LYS A 197 14.17 -17.09 -6.36
CA LYS A 197 13.19 -16.50 -5.44
C LYS A 197 13.35 -15.00 -5.40
N LEU A 198 12.21 -14.33 -5.46
CA LEU A 198 12.09 -12.89 -5.28
C LEU A 198 11.10 -12.64 -4.13
N TRP A 199 11.47 -11.79 -3.17
CA TRP A 199 10.59 -11.41 -2.07
C TRP A 199 10.68 -9.92 -1.78
N GLY A 200 9.63 -9.41 -1.15
CA GLY A 200 9.57 -8.02 -0.71
C GLY A 200 8.93 -7.90 0.65
N VAL A 201 8.29 -6.78 0.86
CA VAL A 201 7.62 -6.45 2.12
C VAL A 201 6.46 -7.42 2.37
N ILE A 202 6.30 -7.80 3.63
CA ILE A 202 5.28 -8.76 4.07
C ILE A 202 4.07 -7.99 4.62
N GLY A 203 2.87 -8.35 4.16
CA GLY A 203 1.62 -7.61 4.38
C GLY A 203 1.25 -7.31 5.85
N TYR A 204 1.58 -8.18 6.80
CA TYR A 204 1.28 -7.96 8.21
C TYR A 204 2.39 -7.22 8.97
N LEU A 205 3.50 -6.89 8.31
CA LEU A 205 4.60 -6.09 8.87
C LEU A 205 4.48 -4.60 8.53
N TYR A 206 3.49 -4.21 7.71
CA TYR A 206 3.16 -2.80 7.49
C TYR A 206 2.76 -2.18 8.84
N GLY A 207 3.55 -1.20 9.30
CA GLY A 207 3.40 -0.54 10.60
C GLY A 207 4.52 -0.75 11.62
N ARG A 208 5.45 -1.69 11.42
CA ARG A 208 6.53 -1.97 12.40
C ARG A 208 7.94 -1.91 11.82
N ALA A 209 8.18 -0.92 10.97
CA ALA A 209 9.32 -0.82 10.07
C ALA A 209 9.15 -1.75 8.86
N SER A 210 9.09 -1.10 7.71
CA SER A 210 9.24 -1.63 6.36
C SER A 210 10.52 -2.46 6.21
N ILE A 211 10.48 -3.68 6.74
CA ILE A 211 11.59 -4.62 6.73
C ILE A 211 11.33 -5.58 5.59
N ILE A 212 12.10 -5.39 4.51
CA ILE A 212 12.36 -6.48 3.57
C ILE A 212 13.30 -7.43 4.33
N PRO A 213 12.88 -8.67 4.63
CA PRO A 213 13.73 -9.58 5.39
C PRO A 213 14.97 -9.96 4.57
N ALA A 214 16.08 -10.23 5.26
CA ALA A 214 17.33 -10.65 4.61
C ALA A 214 17.21 -12.02 3.93
N GLU A 215 16.28 -12.85 4.41
CA GLU A 215 16.00 -14.19 3.93
C GLU A 215 14.54 -14.28 3.45
N PRO A 216 14.22 -15.13 2.46
CA PRO A 216 12.84 -15.34 2.05
C PRO A 216 12.02 -15.90 3.23
N PRO A 217 10.84 -15.33 3.53
CA PRO A 217 10.01 -15.79 4.64
C PRO A 217 9.55 -17.23 4.42
N SER A 218 9.68 -18.07 5.46
CA SER A 218 9.24 -19.46 5.45
C SER A 218 7.76 -19.57 5.81
N MET A 219 6.99 -20.32 5.01
CA MET A 219 5.58 -20.64 5.28
C MET A 219 5.37 -21.48 6.55
N GLU A 220 6.40 -22.22 6.96
CA GLU A 220 6.37 -23.12 8.12
C GLU A 220 6.61 -22.38 9.44
N ALA A 221 7.32 -21.25 9.37
CA ALA A 221 7.73 -20.49 10.54
C ALA A 221 6.69 -19.46 11.02
N VAL A 222 5.51 -19.41 10.40
CA VAL A 222 4.54 -18.33 10.61
C VAL A 222 3.13 -18.86 10.84
N ASP A 223 2.36 -18.11 11.63
CA ASP A 223 0.97 -18.38 11.97
C ASP A 223 0.13 -18.70 10.71
N PRO A 224 -0.75 -19.73 10.75
CA PRO A 224 -1.64 -20.06 9.64
C PRO A 224 -2.40 -18.88 9.04
N ASN A 225 -2.82 -17.91 9.87
CA ASN A 225 -3.56 -16.72 9.44
C ASN A 225 -2.70 -15.72 8.65
N GLN A 226 -1.37 -15.86 8.68
CA GLN A 226 -0.42 -14.99 8.01
C GLN A 226 0.19 -15.62 6.75
N ARG A 227 -0.10 -16.90 6.49
CA ARG A 227 0.46 -17.65 5.34
C ARG A 227 0.08 -17.04 3.99
N GLU A 228 -1.12 -16.48 3.86
CA GLU A 228 -1.54 -15.83 2.62
C GLU A 228 -0.68 -14.58 2.33
N SER A 229 -0.40 -13.78 3.34
CA SER A 229 0.49 -12.60 3.24
C SER A 229 1.92 -12.99 2.85
N ILE A 230 2.44 -14.12 3.35
CA ILE A 230 3.76 -14.65 2.95
C ILE A 230 3.72 -15.13 1.52
N ARG A 231 2.67 -15.88 1.17
CA ARG A 231 2.49 -16.36 -0.19
C ARG A 231 2.56 -15.20 -1.15
N ASP A 232 1.86 -14.09 -0.90
CA ASP A 232 1.89 -12.90 -1.75
C ASP A 232 3.23 -12.15 -1.72
N ALA A 233 3.96 -12.22 -0.60
CA ALA A 233 5.26 -11.58 -0.46
C ALA A 233 6.35 -12.22 -1.32
N VAL A 234 6.25 -13.52 -1.62
CA VAL A 234 7.27 -14.31 -2.33
C VAL A 234 6.83 -14.73 -3.73
N PHE A 235 7.74 -14.64 -4.68
CA PHE A 235 7.62 -15.12 -6.06
C PHE A 235 8.63 -16.25 -6.25
N ASP A 236 8.15 -17.40 -6.71
CA ASP A 236 8.95 -18.59 -7.01
C ASP A 236 9.10 -18.73 -8.54
N LEU A 237 10.19 -18.17 -9.10
CA LEU A 237 10.45 -18.14 -10.53
C LEU A 237 11.12 -19.45 -10.96
N ARG A 238 10.32 -20.43 -11.37
CA ARG A 238 10.80 -21.77 -11.75
C ARG A 238 11.39 -21.76 -13.15
N LYS A 239 12.45 -22.54 -13.36
CA LYS A 239 12.94 -22.88 -14.70
C LYS A 239 12.05 -23.91 -15.39
#